data_AF-S6HSQ6-F1
#
_entry.id   AF-S6HSQ6-F1
#
_cell.length_a   1.000
_cell.length_b   1.000
_cell.length_c   1.000
_cell.angle_alpha   90.00
_cell.angle_beta   90.00
_cell.angle_gamma   90.00
#
_symmetry.space_group_name_H-M   'P 1'
#
loop_
_entity.id
_entity.type
_entity.pdbx_description
1 polymer ?
#
loop_
_entity_poly.entity_id
_entity_poly.type
_entity_poly.pdbx_seq_one_letter_code
_entity_poly.pdbx_strand_id
1 'polypeptide(L)'
;MEENSIVIVIITFGIGGLIGYFAGRSSSANSSAQEKKVDALKVEINQYKESVASHFQQTATMINEMNDSYKSVVQHLAKGSQDLCDAGTAKDIESRLLPKLEEQPDSIHETDLEQPTGIDNIVEPPRDYAPKKPDEIGALSENYGITPKINSEADDQLSSASQAPVVDAPLNKS
;
A
#
# COMPACT_ATOMS: atom_id res chain seq x y z
N MET A 1 29.03 27.67 -52.52
CA MET A 1 28.54 27.37 -51.15
C MET A 1 28.22 25.87 -50.97
N GLU A 2 28.13 25.10 -52.05
CA GLU A 2 27.72 23.67 -52.02
C GLU A 2 28.80 22.72 -51.49
N GLU A 3 30.08 23.01 -51.75
CA GLU A 3 31.23 22.18 -51.31
C GLU A 3 31.34 22.06 -49.77
N ASN A 4 31.15 23.16 -49.03
CA ASN A 4 31.23 23.14 -47.56
C ASN A 4 30.08 22.36 -46.92
N SER A 5 28.89 22.37 -47.53
CA SER A 5 27.73 21.65 -47.03
C SER A 5 27.95 20.13 -47.12
N ILE A 6 28.55 19.64 -48.20
CA ILE A 6 28.88 18.22 -48.37
C ILE A 6 29.90 17.76 -47.32
N VAL A 7 30.93 18.56 -47.05
CA VAL A 7 31.95 18.23 -46.03
C VAL A 7 31.35 18.15 -44.63
N ILE A 8 30.43 19.06 -44.28
CA ILE A 8 29.76 19.06 -42.97
C ILE A 8 28.88 17.80 -42.78
N VAL A 9 28.17 17.37 -43.83
CA VAL A 9 27.33 16.16 -43.80
C VAL A 9 28.18 14.90 -43.56
N ILE A 10 29.33 14.79 -44.23
CA ILE A 10 30.22 13.62 -44.07
C ILE A 10 30.80 13.58 -42.66
N ILE A 11 31.25 14.72 -42.12
CA ILE A 11 31.82 14.81 -40.77
C ILE A 11 30.77 14.47 -39.71
N THR A 12 29.57 15.03 -39.81
CA THR A 12 28.48 14.77 -38.86
C THR A 12 27.99 13.33 -38.93
N PHE A 13 27.92 12.73 -40.12
CA PHE A 13 27.59 11.31 -40.27
C PHE A 13 28.67 10.39 -39.70
N GLY A 14 29.94 10.71 -39.90
CA GLY A 14 31.06 9.95 -39.34
C GLY A 14 31.08 9.99 -37.81
N ILE A 15 30.92 11.18 -37.22
CA ILE A 15 30.89 11.36 -35.76
C ILE A 15 29.62 10.72 -35.18
N GLY A 16 28.46 10.94 -35.79
CA GLY A 16 27.19 10.34 -35.38
C GLY A 16 27.23 8.81 -35.45
N GLY A 17 27.83 8.25 -36.50
CA GLY A 17 28.01 6.82 -36.66
C GLY A 17 28.95 6.21 -35.61
N LEU A 18 30.07 6.88 -35.30
CA LEU A 18 31.01 6.44 -34.25
C LEU A 18 30.36 6.44 -32.86
N ILE A 19 29.67 7.53 -32.50
CA ILE A 19 28.97 7.65 -31.22
C ILE A 19 27.83 6.63 -31.13
N GLY A 20 27.03 6.51 -32.18
CA GLY A 20 25.93 5.55 -32.26
C GLY A 20 26.40 4.10 -32.15
N TYR A 21 27.52 3.76 -32.79
CA TYR A 21 28.11 2.41 -32.73
C TYR A 21 28.62 2.06 -31.32
N PHE A 22 29.34 2.99 -30.67
CA PHE A 22 29.84 2.78 -29.31
C PHE A 22 28.70 2.70 -28.28
N ALA A 23 27.70 3.58 -28.38
CA ALA A 23 26.53 3.57 -27.50
C ALA A 23 25.68 2.30 -27.69
N GLY A 24 25.42 1.91 -28.94
CA GLY A 24 24.62 0.72 -29.27
C GLY A 24 25.26 -0.58 -28.80
N ARG A 25 26.59 -0.70 -28.89
CA ARG A 25 27.32 -1.89 -28.42
C ARG A 25 27.28 -2.03 -26.89
N SER A 26 27.33 -0.93 -26.15
CA SER A 26 27.22 -0.93 -24.68
C SER A 26 25.81 -1.29 -24.21
N SER A 27 24.77 -0.79 -24.89
CA SER A 27 23.38 -1.06 -24.51
C SER A 27 23.00 -2.54 -24.61
N SER A 28 23.55 -3.27 -25.60
CA SER A 28 23.28 -4.70 -25.76
C SER A 28 23.88 -5.59 -24.66
N ALA A 29 24.91 -5.13 -23.95
CA ALA A 29 25.48 -5.87 -22.83
C ALA A 29 24.69 -5.64 -21.52
N ASN A 30 24.12 -4.44 -21.35
CA ASN A 30 23.40 -4.04 -20.15
C ASN A 30 21.93 -4.49 -20.11
N SER A 31 21.29 -4.75 -21.26
CA SER A 31 19.91 -5.24 -21.32
C SER A 31 19.72 -6.56 -20.56
N SER A 32 20.68 -7.48 -20.66
CA SER A 32 20.64 -8.78 -19.96
C SER A 32 20.67 -8.65 -18.44
N ALA A 33 21.34 -7.62 -17.89
CA ALA A 33 21.38 -7.36 -16.46
C ALA A 33 20.09 -6.69 -15.97
N GLN A 34 19.45 -5.90 -16.82
CA GLN A 34 18.18 -5.23 -16.52
C GLN A 34 16.99 -6.21 -16.58
N GLU A 35 16.98 -7.13 -17.56
CA GLU A 35 15.99 -8.22 -17.64
C GLU A 35 16.02 -9.12 -16.39
N LYS A 36 17.21 -9.49 -15.91
CA LYS A 36 17.37 -10.27 -14.67
C LYS A 36 16.78 -9.59 -13.44
N LYS A 37 16.86 -8.26 -13.34
CA LYS A 37 16.26 -7.51 -12.22
C LYS A 37 14.74 -7.57 -12.27
N VAL A 38 14.16 -7.44 -13.46
CA VAL A 38 12.71 -7.51 -13.66
C VAL A 38 12.19 -8.92 -13.34
N ASP A 39 12.91 -9.95 -13.77
CA ASP A 39 12.50 -11.32 -13.48
C ASP A 39 12.67 -11.67 -12.00
N ALA A 40 13.73 -11.19 -11.34
CA ALA A 40 13.88 -11.33 -9.88
C ALA A 40 12.72 -10.69 -9.11
N LEU A 41 12.31 -9.47 -9.49
CA LEU A 41 11.17 -8.77 -8.88
C LEU A 41 9.85 -9.53 -9.09
N LYS A 42 9.63 -10.11 -10.28
CA LYS A 42 8.43 -10.94 -10.54
C LYS A 42 8.41 -12.19 -9.66
N VAL A 43 9.56 -12.85 -9.50
CA VAL A 43 9.68 -14.03 -8.63
C VAL A 43 9.38 -13.67 -7.19
N GLU A 44 9.89 -12.54 -6.70
CA GLU A 44 9.63 -12.05 -5.34
C GLU A 44 8.14 -11.75 -5.11
N ILE A 45 7.48 -11.07 -6.05
CA ILE A 45 6.04 -10.79 -5.98
C ILE A 45 5.24 -12.10 -5.95
N ASN A 46 5.61 -13.09 -6.76
CA ASN A 46 4.92 -14.38 -6.78
C ASN A 46 5.12 -15.14 -5.46
N GLN A 47 6.33 -15.17 -4.91
CA GLN A 47 6.59 -15.77 -3.59
C GLN A 47 5.80 -15.08 -2.48
N TYR A 48 5.72 -13.74 -2.49
CA TYR A 48 4.92 -13.01 -1.52
C TYR A 48 3.44 -13.39 -1.62
N LYS A 49 2.88 -13.43 -2.84
CA LYS A 49 1.48 -13.83 -3.06
C LYS A 49 1.21 -15.24 -2.57
N GLU A 50 2.12 -16.18 -2.83
CA GLU A 50 2.01 -17.56 -2.35
C GLU A 50 2.10 -17.65 -0.82
N SER A 51 3.01 -16.90 -0.20
CA SER A 51 3.15 -16.83 1.26
C SER A 51 1.88 -16.29 1.93
N VAL A 52 1.28 -15.22 1.37
CA VAL A 52 0.02 -14.66 1.86
C VAL A 52 -1.14 -15.65 1.70
N ALA A 53 -1.25 -16.29 0.53
CA ALA A 53 -2.28 -17.30 0.29
C ALA A 53 -2.17 -18.47 1.29
N SER A 54 -0.95 -18.97 1.50
CA SER A 54 -0.67 -20.02 2.49
C SER A 54 -1.04 -19.59 3.92
N HIS A 55 -0.71 -18.35 4.30
CA HIS A 55 -1.07 -17.82 5.62
C HIS A 55 -2.60 -17.80 5.81
N PHE A 56 -3.35 -17.26 4.85
CA PHE A 56 -4.81 -17.23 4.95
C PHE A 56 -5.44 -18.61 4.91
N GLN A 57 -4.89 -19.56 4.15
CA GLN A 57 -5.33 -20.94 4.20
C GLN A 57 -5.12 -21.55 5.59
N GLN A 58 -3.96 -21.34 6.20
CA GLN A 58 -3.68 -21.81 7.55
C GLN A 58 -4.59 -21.14 8.59
N THR A 59 -4.81 -19.83 8.47
CA THR A 59 -5.74 -19.08 9.33
C THR A 59 -7.17 -19.58 9.19
N ALA A 60 -7.65 -19.86 7.98
CA ALA A 60 -8.98 -20.40 7.74
C ALA A 60 -9.16 -21.76 8.45
N THR A 61 -8.14 -22.64 8.38
CA THR A 61 -8.14 -23.91 9.11
C THR A 61 -8.23 -23.68 10.63
N MET A 62 -7.40 -22.79 11.18
CA MET A 62 -7.42 -22.48 12.62
C MET A 62 -8.77 -21.87 13.07
N ILE A 63 -9.38 -21.01 12.25
CA ILE A 63 -10.71 -20.44 12.55
C ILE A 63 -11.78 -21.53 12.58
N ASN A 64 -11.72 -22.51 11.68
CA ASN A 64 -12.65 -23.63 11.69
C ASN A 64 -12.48 -24.48 12.96
N GLU A 65 -11.23 -24.81 13.35
CA GLU A 65 -10.94 -25.53 14.60
C GLU A 65 -11.44 -24.76 15.84
N MET A 66 -11.32 -23.43 15.83
CA MET A 66 -11.87 -22.56 16.87
C MET A 66 -13.41 -22.60 16.89
N ASN A 67 -14.04 -22.55 15.71
CA ASN A 67 -15.50 -22.61 15.60
C ASN A 67 -16.06 -23.96 16.10
N ASP A 68 -15.36 -25.05 15.82
CA ASP A 68 -15.72 -26.37 16.35
C ASP A 68 -15.60 -26.41 17.88
N SER A 69 -14.53 -25.82 18.42
CA SER A 69 -14.36 -25.66 19.86
C SER A 69 -15.47 -24.80 20.48
N TYR A 70 -15.88 -23.72 19.81
CA TYR A 70 -16.99 -22.86 20.22
C TYR A 70 -18.32 -23.65 20.25
N LYS A 71 -18.62 -24.42 19.20
CA LYS A 71 -19.81 -25.29 19.14
C LYS A 71 -19.83 -26.28 20.30
N SER A 72 -18.69 -26.92 20.60
CA SER A 72 -18.55 -27.86 21.72
C SER A 72 -18.86 -27.19 23.06
N VAL A 73 -18.34 -25.98 23.30
CA VAL A 73 -18.65 -25.21 24.52
C VAL A 73 -20.14 -24.90 24.63
N VAL A 74 -20.77 -24.48 23.53
CA VAL A 74 -22.21 -24.20 23.53
C VAL A 74 -23.04 -25.46 23.78
N GLN A 75 -22.69 -26.59 23.18
CA GLN A 75 -23.35 -27.87 23.45
C GLN A 75 -23.19 -28.29 24.91
N HIS A 76 -22.00 -28.11 25.48
CA HIS A 76 -21.75 -28.40 26.89
C HIS A 76 -22.56 -27.48 27.82
N LEU A 77 -22.72 -26.20 27.46
CA LEU A 77 -23.56 -25.26 28.18
C LEU A 77 -25.04 -25.65 28.11
N ALA A 78 -25.53 -26.03 26.92
CA ALA A 78 -26.90 -26.49 26.74
C ALA A 78 -27.19 -27.72 27.60
N LYS A 79 -26.29 -28.72 27.56
CA LYS A 79 -26.38 -29.91 28.42
C LYS A 79 -26.32 -29.56 29.91
N GLY A 80 -25.38 -28.71 30.32
CA GLY A 80 -25.27 -28.26 31.70
C GLY A 80 -26.53 -27.53 32.19
N SER A 81 -27.20 -26.76 31.32
CA SER A 81 -28.46 -26.12 31.67
C SER A 81 -29.60 -27.13 31.90
N GLN A 82 -29.65 -28.22 31.13
CA GLN A 82 -30.64 -29.29 31.32
C GLN A 82 -30.39 -30.07 32.62
N ASP A 83 -29.11 -30.31 32.95
CA ASP A 83 -28.73 -31.10 34.13
C ASP A 83 -28.87 -30.30 35.43
N LEU A 84 -28.63 -28.97 35.42
CA LEU A 84 -28.54 -28.15 36.63
C LEU A 84 -29.70 -27.17 36.84
N CYS A 85 -30.51 -26.84 35.83
CA CYS A 85 -31.58 -25.85 35.94
C CYS A 85 -32.98 -26.47 35.92
N ASP A 86 -33.97 -25.74 36.43
CA ASP A 86 -35.38 -26.11 36.28
C ASP A 86 -35.78 -26.15 34.79
N ALA A 87 -36.74 -27.01 34.44
CA ALA A 87 -37.13 -27.25 33.05
C ALA A 87 -37.55 -25.98 32.27
N GLY A 88 -38.13 -24.98 32.95
CA GLY A 88 -38.47 -23.69 32.34
C GLY A 88 -37.24 -22.85 31.98
N THR A 89 -36.25 -22.82 32.87
CA THR A 89 -35.00 -22.08 32.70
C THR A 89 -34.07 -22.76 31.70
N ALA A 90 -33.98 -24.10 31.74
CA ALA A 90 -33.20 -24.88 30.78
C ALA A 90 -33.68 -24.66 29.34
N LYS A 91 -35.02 -24.67 29.13
CA LYS A 91 -35.63 -24.44 27.82
C LYS A 91 -35.38 -23.02 27.28
N ASP A 92 -35.41 -22.00 28.15
CA ASP A 92 -35.09 -20.62 27.76
C ASP A 92 -33.61 -20.49 27.34
N ILE A 93 -32.68 -21.09 28.09
CA ILE A 93 -31.25 -21.10 27.77
C ILE A 93 -30.99 -21.82 26.43
N GLU A 94 -31.57 -22.99 26.23
CA GLU A 94 -31.43 -23.76 24.98
C GLU A 94 -31.95 -22.99 23.76
N SER A 95 -33.12 -22.35 23.88
CA SER A 95 -33.71 -21.55 22.79
C SER A 95 -32.85 -20.37 22.33
N ARG A 96 -31.96 -19.86 23.20
CA ARG A 96 -31.02 -18.78 22.88
C ARG A 96 -29.71 -19.28 22.27
N LEU A 97 -29.38 -20.56 22.48
CA LEU A 97 -28.12 -21.16 22.02
C LEU A 97 -28.29 -21.81 20.63
N LEU A 98 -29.42 -22.46 20.33
CA LEU A 98 -29.69 -23.13 19.05
C LEU A 98 -29.59 -22.22 17.80
N PRO A 99 -30.17 -20.99 17.79
CA PRO A 99 -30.11 -20.12 16.61
C PRO A 99 -28.68 -19.75 16.19
N LYS A 100 -27.71 -19.89 17.10
CA LYS A 100 -26.29 -19.55 16.89
C LYS A 100 -25.49 -20.68 16.21
N LEU A 101 -26.01 -21.92 16.17
CA LEU A 101 -25.31 -23.07 15.58
C LEU A 101 -25.78 -23.42 14.17
N GLU A 102 -27.02 -23.07 13.82
CA GLU A 102 -27.64 -23.40 12.52
C GLU A 102 -27.35 -22.36 11.42
N GLU A 103 -26.77 -21.21 11.77
CA GLU A 103 -26.11 -20.32 10.80
C GLU A 103 -24.80 -20.99 10.33
N GLN A 104 -24.96 -21.99 9.47
CA GLN A 104 -23.91 -22.62 8.69
C GLN A 104 -23.21 -21.54 7.86
N PRO A 105 -21.88 -21.39 7.90
CA PRO A 105 -21.17 -20.52 6.98
C PRO A 105 -21.00 -21.25 5.63
N ASP A 106 -22.05 -21.90 5.11
CA ASP A 106 -22.08 -22.45 3.75
C ASP A 106 -22.43 -21.33 2.76
N SER A 107 -21.69 -20.25 2.89
CA SER A 107 -21.54 -19.24 1.86
C SER A 107 -20.36 -18.39 2.33
N ILE A 108 -19.16 -18.81 1.91
CA ILE A 108 -18.24 -17.79 1.40
C ILE A 108 -19.11 -17.05 0.38
N HIS A 109 -19.58 -15.86 0.74
CA HIS A 109 -20.12 -14.95 -0.23
C HIS A 109 -18.90 -14.65 -1.11
N GLU A 110 -18.72 -15.44 -2.17
CA GLU A 110 -18.23 -14.90 -3.42
C GLU A 110 -19.16 -13.71 -3.63
N THR A 111 -18.69 -12.53 -3.21
CA THR A 111 -19.11 -11.28 -3.80
C THR A 111 -18.67 -11.40 -5.24
N ASP A 112 -19.53 -12.09 -6.00
CA ASP A 112 -19.56 -12.02 -7.43
C ASP A 112 -19.45 -10.54 -7.77
N LEU A 113 -18.55 -10.24 -8.69
CA LEU A 113 -18.30 -8.90 -9.18
C LEU A 113 -19.45 -8.46 -10.09
N GLU A 114 -20.69 -8.75 -9.68
CA GLU A 114 -21.91 -8.21 -10.26
C GLU A 114 -21.97 -6.74 -9.88
N GLN A 115 -21.42 -5.96 -10.80
CA GLN A 115 -21.63 -4.54 -11.00
C GLN A 115 -23.06 -4.14 -10.57
N PRO A 116 -23.24 -3.41 -9.45
CA PRO A 116 -24.57 -3.01 -9.03
C PRO A 116 -25.03 -1.88 -9.94
N THR A 117 -25.84 -2.22 -10.94
CA THR A 117 -26.71 -1.25 -11.60
C THR A 117 -27.77 -0.80 -10.60
N GLY A 118 -27.44 0.21 -9.79
CA GLY A 118 -28.36 0.74 -8.78
C GLY A 118 -27.65 1.60 -7.75
N ILE A 119 -27.42 2.86 -8.13
CA ILE A 119 -27.38 4.05 -7.26
C ILE A 119 -27.73 3.79 -5.78
N ASP A 120 -26.70 3.77 -4.92
CA ASP A 120 -26.65 4.35 -3.55
C ASP A 120 -25.71 3.67 -2.53
N ASN A 121 -24.78 2.80 -2.94
CA ASN A 121 -23.63 2.46 -2.07
C ASN A 121 -22.35 2.29 -2.89
N ILE A 122 -21.79 3.42 -3.33
CA ILE A 122 -20.42 3.48 -3.83
C ILE A 122 -19.52 3.32 -2.59
N VAL A 123 -19.16 2.08 -2.26
CA VAL A 123 -17.98 1.83 -1.42
C VAL A 123 -16.77 2.20 -2.28
N GLU A 124 -16.47 3.50 -2.31
CA GLU A 124 -15.28 4.01 -2.96
C GLU A 124 -14.08 3.49 -2.13
N PRO A 125 -13.10 2.81 -2.76
CA PRO A 125 -11.90 2.41 -2.05
C PRO A 125 -11.25 3.66 -1.43
N PRO A 126 -10.55 3.53 -0.28
CA PRO A 126 -9.94 4.67 0.37
C PRO A 126 -9.10 5.47 -0.63
N ARG A 127 -9.41 6.77 -0.75
CA ARG A 127 -8.79 7.68 -1.73
C ARG A 127 -7.27 7.82 -1.54
N ASP A 128 -6.75 7.29 -0.43
CA ASP A 128 -5.35 7.28 -0.05
C ASP A 128 -4.47 6.31 -0.86
N TYR A 129 -5.06 5.37 -1.62
CA TYR A 129 -4.31 4.43 -2.46
C TYR A 129 -4.03 4.92 -3.90
N ALA A 130 -4.55 6.09 -4.30
CA ALA A 130 -4.37 6.58 -5.66
C ALA A 130 -2.91 7.04 -5.92
N PRO A 131 -2.27 6.62 -7.03
CA PRO A 131 -0.93 7.08 -7.37
C PRO A 131 -0.94 8.59 -7.61
N LYS A 132 -0.12 9.31 -6.83
CA LYS A 132 -0.03 10.76 -6.88
C LYS A 132 0.80 11.21 -8.07
N LYS A 133 0.49 12.39 -8.60
CA LYS A 133 1.33 13.03 -9.63
C LYS A 133 2.67 13.44 -8.99
N PRO A 134 3.78 13.50 -9.76
CA PRO A 134 5.11 13.80 -9.22
C PRO A 134 5.20 15.14 -8.46
N ASP A 135 4.36 16.10 -8.83
CA ASP A 135 4.35 17.46 -8.26
C ASP A 135 3.36 17.61 -7.08
N GLU A 136 2.70 16.54 -6.66
CA GLU A 136 1.68 16.59 -5.61
C GLU A 136 2.23 16.06 -4.28
N ILE A 137 2.29 16.95 -3.29
CA ILE A 137 2.78 16.65 -1.96
C ILE A 137 1.79 15.72 -1.24
N GLY A 138 2.27 14.58 -0.77
CA GLY A 138 1.44 13.61 -0.08
C GLY A 138 0.90 14.14 1.26
N ALA A 139 -0.30 13.69 1.66
CA ALA A 139 -0.92 14.00 2.96
C ALA A 139 -0.08 13.58 4.19
N LEU A 140 0.92 12.71 3.97
CA LEU A 140 1.89 12.28 4.98
C LEU A 140 3.30 12.87 4.75
N SER A 141 3.45 13.84 3.85
CA SER A 141 4.75 14.48 3.62
C SER A 141 5.01 15.53 4.70
N GLU A 142 6.25 15.62 5.16
CA GLU A 142 6.67 16.52 6.26
C GLU A 142 6.49 18.01 5.93
N ASN A 143 6.31 18.34 4.65
CA ASN A 143 6.07 19.70 4.16
C ASN A 143 4.60 19.96 3.77
N TYR A 144 3.69 19.05 4.09
CA TYR A 144 2.26 19.23 3.86
C TYR A 144 1.73 20.41 4.68
N GLY A 145 1.18 21.42 4.01
CA GLY A 145 0.71 22.66 4.64
C GLY A 145 1.80 23.73 4.84
N ILE A 146 3.05 23.48 4.43
CA ILE A 146 4.15 24.45 4.52
C ILE A 146 4.41 25.03 3.14
N THR A 147 3.57 25.96 2.69
CA THR A 147 3.88 26.77 1.49
C THR A 147 4.83 27.90 1.89
N PRO A 148 6.08 27.94 1.39
CA PRO A 148 6.92 29.12 1.56
C PRO A 148 6.28 30.26 0.76
N LYS A 149 5.80 31.30 1.45
CA LYS A 149 5.32 32.51 0.80
C LYS A 149 6.50 33.23 0.15
N ILE A 150 6.73 32.97 -1.14
CA ILE A 150 7.46 33.88 -2.01
C ILE A 150 6.48 35.01 -2.37
N ASN A 151 6.47 36.08 -1.57
CA ASN A 151 5.79 37.31 -1.94
C ASN A 151 6.73 38.13 -2.84
N SER A 152 6.36 38.32 -4.10
CA SER A 152 6.84 39.42 -4.94
C SER A 152 6.28 40.74 -4.39
N GLU A 153 7.19 41.66 -4.05
CA GLU A 153 7.12 43.14 -4.17
C GLU A 153 5.89 43.89 -3.60
N ALA A 154 5.96 45.00 -2.83
CA ALA A 154 7.01 45.95 -2.48
C ALA A 154 6.53 46.83 -1.29
N ASP A 155 7.40 47.76 -0.87
CA ASP A 155 7.20 48.96 -0.05
C ASP A 155 7.52 48.92 1.46
N ASP A 156 8.82 49.10 1.71
CA ASP A 156 9.45 50.23 2.42
C ASP A 156 9.10 50.60 3.88
N GLN A 157 10.21 50.66 4.63
CA GLN A 157 10.52 51.49 5.80
C GLN A 157 9.86 51.17 7.14
N LEU A 158 10.61 50.47 8.00
CA LEU A 158 11.13 51.12 9.21
C LEU A 158 12.40 50.43 9.72
N SER A 159 13.54 51.06 9.45
CA SER A 159 14.81 50.84 10.15
C SER A 159 14.71 51.42 11.57
N SER A 160 14.86 50.60 12.61
CA SER A 160 15.48 51.03 13.87
C SER A 160 15.57 49.87 14.88
N ALA A 161 16.73 49.81 15.56
CA ALA A 161 17.05 49.04 16.76
C ALA A 161 17.34 47.54 16.54
N SER A 162 18.58 47.17 16.21
CA SER A 162 19.76 47.10 17.10
C SER A 162 19.82 45.87 17.99
N GLN A 163 20.96 45.18 17.85
CA GLN A 163 21.61 44.24 18.77
C GLN A 163 21.09 42.81 18.90
N ALA A 164 21.81 41.90 18.25
CA ALA A 164 22.05 40.54 18.75
C ALA A 164 22.98 40.56 19.97
N PRO A 165 22.91 39.55 20.84
CA PRO A 165 24.09 39.01 21.48
C PRO A 165 24.33 37.56 21.04
N VAL A 166 25.52 37.35 20.50
CA VAL A 166 26.23 36.08 20.40
C VAL A 166 26.76 35.73 21.79
N VAL A 167 26.47 34.52 22.31
CA VAL A 167 27.20 33.75 23.37
C VAL A 167 26.29 32.59 23.80
N ASP A 168 26.68 31.38 24.19
CA ASP A 168 27.89 30.55 24.15
C ASP A 168 27.38 29.16 24.57
N ALA A 169 27.87 28.07 23.98
CA ALA A 169 27.63 26.72 24.51
C ALA A 169 28.64 26.44 25.65
N PRO A 170 28.26 25.63 26.65
CA PRO A 170 29.24 24.76 27.27
C PRO A 170 28.82 23.29 27.24
N LEU A 171 29.78 22.45 26.84
CA LEU A 171 29.88 21.04 27.19
C LEU A 171 29.74 20.87 28.72
N ASN A 172 29.01 19.85 29.16
CA ASN A 172 29.45 19.11 30.34
C ASN A 172 29.07 17.64 30.26
N LYS A 173 30.08 16.78 30.37
CA LYS A 173 29.99 15.34 30.60
C LYS A 173 29.96 15.11 32.11
N SER A 174 29.09 14.22 32.57
CA SER A 174 29.33 13.37 33.74
C SER A 174 28.52 12.09 33.57
#